data_AF-X0PIM7-F1
#
_entry.id   AF-X0PIM7-F1
#
_cell.length_a   1.000
_cell.length_b   1.000
_cell.length_c   1.000
_cell.angle_alpha   90.00
_cell.angle_beta   90.00
_cell.angle_gamma   90.00
#
_symmetry.space_group_name_H-M   'P 1'
#
loop_
_entity.id
_entity.type
_entity.pdbx_description
1 polymer ?
#
loop_
_entity_poly.entity_id
_entity_poly.type
_entity_poly.pdbx_seq_one_letter_code
_entity_poly.pdbx_strand_id
1 'polypeptide(L)'
;MRIEQSPEFQIHLQNLRSKEPLFLETIYNVGNGHLGVRDSNPLQGNNLDYIGSPGLFINGFFDYNDVSYGEKYTGYPESDQVINRLLDPRYIRISW
;
A
#
# COMPACT_ATOMS: atom_id res chain seq x y z
N MET A 1 -22.50 22.26 10.96
CA MET A 1 -22.00 21.43 12.07
C MET A 1 -20.51 21.19 11.82
N ARG A 2 -19.63 21.91 12.51
CA ARG A 2 -18.18 21.69 12.42
C ARG A 2 -17.89 20.57 13.42
N ILE A 3 -17.55 19.39 12.91
CA ILE A 3 -17.09 18.31 13.79
C ILE A 3 -15.76 18.78 14.33
N GLU A 4 -15.71 19.15 15.61
CA GLU A 4 -14.44 19.36 16.30
C GLU A 4 -13.69 18.04 16.25
N GLN A 5 -12.59 18.02 15.49
CA GLN A 5 -11.78 16.82 15.37
C GLN A 5 -10.94 16.70 16.63
N SER A 6 -11.24 15.70 17.46
CA SER A 6 -10.46 15.44 18.67
C SER A 6 -9.06 14.94 18.32
N PRO A 7 -7.99 15.54 18.88
CA PRO A 7 -6.60 15.16 18.59
C PRO A 7 -6.30 13.68 18.90
N GLU A 8 -6.98 13.11 19.89
CA GLU A 8 -6.81 11.71 20.31
C GLU A 8 -7.10 10.67 19.21
N PHE A 9 -7.87 11.01 18.17
CA PHE A 9 -8.18 10.08 17.07
C PHE A 9 -7.44 10.40 15.77
N GLN A 10 -6.40 11.23 15.83
CA GLN A 10 -5.60 11.62 14.67
C GLN A 10 -4.18 11.07 14.72
N ILE A 11 -3.69 10.60 13.59
CA ILE A 11 -2.29 10.23 13.41
C ILE A 11 -1.58 11.43 12.80
N HIS A 12 -0.78 12.13 13.61
CA HIS A 12 -0.03 13.30 13.18
C HIS A 12 1.37 12.92 12.67
N LEU A 13 1.76 13.44 11.50
CA LEU A 13 3.04 13.13 10.85
C LEU A 13 4.25 13.46 11.73
N GLN A 14 4.18 14.55 12.49
CA GLN A 14 5.25 14.97 13.41
C GLN A 14 5.52 13.98 14.54
N ASN A 15 4.55 13.12 14.88
CA ASN A 15 4.64 12.17 15.99
C ASN A 15 5.10 10.77 15.53
N LEU A 16 5.28 10.55 14.23
CA LEU A 16 5.72 9.26 13.70
C LEU A 16 7.23 9.05 13.89
N ARG A 17 7.61 7.80 14.18
CA ARG A 17 9.02 7.39 14.37
C ARG A 17 9.87 7.55 13.12
N SER A 18 9.27 7.41 11.94
CA SER A 18 9.94 7.49 10.65
C SER A 18 9.08 8.28 9.66
N LYS A 19 9.75 8.96 8.74
CA LYS A 19 9.13 9.68 7.62
C LYS A 19 9.57 9.11 6.27
N GLU A 20 10.17 7.92 6.28
CA GLU A 20 10.54 7.22 5.05
C GLU A 20 9.28 6.89 4.22
N PRO A 21 9.33 6.98 2.88
CA PRO A 21 8.15 6.82 2.03
C PRO A 21 7.40 5.51 2.27
N LEU A 22 8.12 4.38 2.35
CA LEU A 22 7.52 3.06 2.60
C LEU A 22 6.78 2.97 3.95
N PHE A 23 7.28 3.68 4.97
CA PHE A 23 6.65 3.71 6.29
C PHE A 23 5.36 4.53 6.24
N LEU A 24 5.41 5.74 5.68
CA LEU A 24 4.26 6.63 5.57
C LEU A 24 3.14 6.02 4.73
N GLU A 25 3.48 5.43 3.58
CA GLU A 25 2.53 4.73 2.72
C GLU A 25 1.76 3.62 3.44
N THR A 26 2.42 2.95 4.38
CA THR A 26 1.82 1.87 5.16
C THR A 26 0.91 2.43 6.24
N ILE A 27 1.36 3.42 7.00
CA ILE A 27 0.61 3.94 8.17
C ILE A 27 -0.61 4.76 7.75
N TYR A 28 -0.50 5.52 6.67
CA TYR A 28 -1.57 6.40 6.20
C TYR A 28 -2.44 5.80 5.10
N ASN A 29 -2.28 4.51 4.79
CA ASN A 29 -3.12 3.86 3.79
C ASN A 29 -4.61 3.98 4.14
N VAL A 30 -5.46 3.97 3.13
CA VAL A 30 -6.91 4.02 3.29
C VAL A 30 -7.56 2.84 2.60
N GLY A 31 -8.66 2.32 3.16
CA GLY A 31 -9.41 1.23 2.55
C GLY A 31 -10.84 1.12 3.09
N ASN A 32 -11.71 0.51 2.30
CA ASN A 32 -13.14 0.33 2.62
C ASN A 32 -13.57 -1.14 2.71
N GLY A 33 -12.61 -2.07 2.77
CA GLY A 33 -12.85 -3.52 2.79
C GLY A 33 -12.94 -4.17 1.41
N HIS A 34 -13.30 -3.42 0.36
CA HIS A 34 -13.25 -3.88 -1.03
C HIS A 34 -12.01 -3.36 -1.76
N LEU A 35 -11.65 -2.09 -1.56
CA LEU A 35 -10.49 -1.42 -2.13
C LEU A 35 -9.58 -0.90 -1.00
N GLY A 36 -8.28 -0.96 -1.23
CA GLY A 36 -7.26 -0.34 -0.38
C GLY A 36 -6.18 0.35 -1.21
N VAL A 37 -5.75 1.54 -0.80
CA VAL A 37 -4.75 2.35 -1.50
C VAL A 37 -3.69 2.80 -0.49
N ARG A 38 -2.41 2.60 -0.84
CA ARG A 38 -1.28 3.08 -0.03
C ARG A 38 -1.16 4.60 -0.12
N ASP A 39 -0.68 5.24 0.94
CA ASP A 39 -0.54 6.70 1.01
C ASP A 39 0.72 7.20 0.29
N SER A 40 0.84 6.89 -0.99
CA SER A 40 1.96 7.30 -1.82
C SER A 40 1.99 8.81 -2.02
N ASN A 41 3.19 9.34 -2.25
CA ASN A 41 3.35 10.75 -2.59
C ASN A 41 2.81 10.98 -4.02
N PRO A 42 1.74 11.78 -4.20
CA PRO A 42 1.07 11.94 -5.48
C PRO A 42 1.93 12.65 -6.54
N LEU A 43 2.99 13.36 -6.13
CA LEU A 43 3.87 14.13 -7.00
C LEU A 43 5.14 13.38 -7.40
N GLN A 44 5.41 12.20 -6.82
CA GLN A 44 6.59 11.40 -7.17
C GLN A 44 6.42 10.69 -8.53
N GLY A 45 5.18 10.39 -8.92
CA GLY A 45 4.85 9.78 -10.20
C GLY A 45 5.61 8.50 -10.52
N ASN A 46 6.01 8.35 -11.78
CA ASN A 46 6.81 7.21 -12.26
C ASN A 46 8.32 7.42 -12.01
N ASN A 47 8.70 8.18 -10.97
CA ASN A 47 10.10 8.35 -10.62
C ASN A 47 10.69 7.00 -10.21
N LEU A 48 11.69 6.52 -10.98
CA LEU A 48 12.38 5.26 -10.73
C LEU A 48 13.16 5.28 -9.40
N ASP A 49 13.52 6.46 -8.92
CA ASP A 49 14.26 6.64 -7.66
C ASP A 49 13.32 6.73 -6.43
N TYR A 50 12.00 6.62 -6.62
CA TYR A 50 11.06 6.65 -5.52
C TYR A 50 11.13 5.34 -4.70
N ILE A 51 11.66 5.45 -3.48
CA ILE A 51 11.87 4.33 -2.55
C ILE A 51 10.57 4.03 -1.77
N GLY A 52 9.48 3.82 -2.49
CA GLY A 52 8.16 3.44 -1.95
C GLY A 52 7.57 2.24 -2.68
N SER A 53 6.37 1.83 -2.28
CA SER A 53 5.60 0.78 -2.96
C SER A 53 4.18 1.27 -3.21
N PRO A 54 3.99 2.28 -4.07
CA PRO A 54 2.68 2.84 -4.38
C PRO A 54 1.77 1.77 -5.01
N GLY A 55 0.47 1.80 -4.72
CA GLY A 55 -0.44 0.84 -5.33
C GLY A 55 -1.85 0.79 -4.75
N LEU A 56 -2.75 0.28 -5.59
CA LEU A 56 -4.12 -0.10 -5.28
C LEU A 56 -4.21 -1.63 -5.12
N PHE A 57 -5.04 -2.06 -4.19
CA PHE A 57 -5.32 -3.47 -3.90
C PHE A 57 -6.83 -3.67 -3.89
N ILE A 58 -7.29 -4.74 -4.53
CA ILE A 58 -8.71 -5.11 -4.62
C ILE A 58 -8.90 -6.45 -3.93
N ASN A 59 -9.82 -6.50 -2.98
CA ASN A 59 -10.14 -7.73 -2.27
C ASN A 59 -10.75 -8.76 -3.25
N GLY A 60 -10.22 -9.98 -3.23
CA GLY A 60 -10.62 -11.06 -4.15
C GLY A 60 -9.98 -11.00 -5.53
N PHE A 61 -9.14 -9.99 -5.82
CA PHE A 61 -8.33 -9.95 -7.04
C PHE A 61 -6.90 -10.37 -6.72
N PHE A 62 -6.54 -11.59 -7.14
CA PHE A 62 -5.26 -12.22 -6.84
C PHE A 62 -4.76 -13.00 -8.04
N ASP A 63 -3.48 -13.35 -8.00
CA ASP A 63 -2.81 -14.24 -8.94
C ASP A 63 -2.13 -15.38 -8.17
N TYR A 64 -1.72 -16.40 -8.91
CA TYR A 64 -0.97 -17.50 -8.36
C TYR A 64 0.52 -17.19 -8.41
N ASN A 65 1.23 -17.52 -7.34
CA ASN A 65 2.68 -17.44 -7.27
C ASN A 65 3.25 -18.79 -6.83
N ASP A 66 4.40 -19.17 -7.38
CA ASP A 66 5.03 -20.45 -7.05
C ASP A 66 5.65 -20.40 -5.65
N VAL A 67 5.38 -21.42 -4.83
CA VAL A 67 5.92 -21.49 -3.47
C VAL A 67 7.25 -22.21 -3.47
N SER A 68 8.30 -21.51 -3.05
CA SER A 68 9.64 -22.06 -2.88
C SER A 68 9.87 -22.52 -1.43
N TYR A 69 10.22 -23.79 -1.26
CA TYR A 69 10.54 -24.38 0.03
C TYR A 69 12.03 -24.74 0.11
N GLY A 70 12.62 -24.61 1.30
CA GLY A 70 13.94 -25.19 1.57
C GLY A 70 13.92 -26.72 1.51
N GLU A 71 12.82 -27.33 1.98
CA GLU A 71 12.54 -28.77 1.87
C GLU A 71 11.03 -28.96 1.59
N LYS A 72 10.68 -29.70 0.53
CA LYS A 72 9.27 -29.95 0.15
C LYS A 72 8.84 -31.35 0.59
N TYR A 73 7.67 -31.44 1.24
CA TYR A 73 7.08 -32.69 1.69
C TYR A 73 5.72 -32.95 1.00
N THR A 74 5.27 -34.21 1.06
CA THR A 74 3.97 -34.61 0.50
C THR A 74 2.84 -33.82 1.16
N GLY A 75 1.99 -33.22 0.33
CA GLY A 75 0.83 -32.41 0.77
C GLY A 75 1.10 -30.91 0.88
N TYR A 76 2.33 -30.44 0.60
CA TYR A 76 2.61 -29.01 0.55
C TYR A 76 2.01 -28.40 -0.72
N PRO A 77 1.40 -27.22 -0.64
CA PRO A 77 0.87 -26.53 -1.81
C PRO A 77 1.99 -26.14 -2.77
N GLU A 78 1.72 -26.21 -4.07
CA GLU A 78 2.71 -25.86 -5.09
C GLU A 78 2.72 -24.36 -5.39
N SER A 79 1.57 -23.71 -5.22
CA SER A 79 1.36 -22.30 -5.48
C SER A 79 0.54 -21.65 -4.35
N ASP A 80 0.80 -20.38 -4.07
CA ASP A 80 0.00 -19.53 -3.20
C ASP A 80 -0.82 -18.51 -4.01
N GLN A 81 -1.81 -17.90 -3.36
CA GLN A 81 -2.63 -16.83 -3.93
C GLN A 81 -2.20 -15.50 -3.32
N VAL A 82 -1.77 -14.56 -4.15
CA VAL A 82 -1.25 -13.25 -3.71
C VAL A 82 -2.07 -12.14 -4.34
N ILE A 83 -2.56 -11.19 -3.51
CA ILE A 83 -3.29 -10.02 -4.00
C ILE A 83 -2.37 -9.18 -4.89
N ASN A 84 -2.83 -8.86 -6.10
CA ASN A 84 -2.04 -8.09 -7.03
C ASN A 84 -1.97 -6.63 -6.61
N ARG A 85 -0.76 -6.07 -6.65
CA ARG A 85 -0.55 -4.63 -6.61
C ARG A 85 -0.90 -4.05 -7.99
N LEU A 86 -1.97 -3.26 -8.04
CA LEU A 86 -2.41 -2.56 -9.25
C LEU A 86 -1.78 -1.16 -9.36
N LEU A 87 -2.11 -0.45 -10.45
CA LEU A 87 -1.68 0.93 -10.68
C LEU A 87 -2.02 1.83 -9.48
N ASP A 88 -1.15 2.80 -9.21
CA ASP A 88 -1.40 3.77 -8.14
C ASP A 88 -2.36 4.87 -8.63
N PRO A 89 -3.58 4.97 -8.08
CA PRO A 89 -4.55 5.98 -8.50
C PRO A 89 -4.21 7.39 -7.99
N ARG A 90 -3.22 7.54 -7.11
CA ARG A 90 -2.86 8.83 -6.51
C ARG A 90 -1.89 9.65 -7.33
N TYR A 91 -1.32 9.09 -8.40
CA TYR A 91 -0.39 9.83 -9.23
C TYR A 91 -1.06 11.03 -9.90
N ILE A 92 -0.48 12.22 -9.68
CA ILE A 92 -0.90 13.47 -10.32
C ILE A 92 0.29 14.05 -11.09
N ARG A 93 0.07 14.37 -12.37
CA ARG A 93 1.01 15.12 -13.21
C ARG A 93 0.52 16.55 -13.38
N ILE A 94 1.37 17.51 -13.02
CA ILE A 94 1.10 18.93 -13.22
C ILE A 94 1.97 19.39 -14.41
N SER A 95 1.35 19.99 -15.43
CA SER A 95 2.03 20.60 -16.57
C SER A 95 1.54 22.03 -16.78
N TRP A 96 2.45 22.90 -17.20
CA TRP A 96 2.18 24.30 -17.55
C TRP A 96 1.74 24.45 -19.00
#